data_AF-A0AAV6CDX2-F1
#
_entry.id   AF-A0AAV6CDX2-F1
#
_cell.length_a   1.000
_cell.length_b   1.000
_cell.length_c   1.000
_cell.angle_alpha   90.00
_cell.angle_beta   90.00
_cell.angle_gamma   90.00
#
_symmetry.space_group_name_H-M   'P 1'
#
loop_
_entity.id
_entity.type
_entity.pdbx_description
1 polymer ?
#
loop_
_entity_poly.entity_id
_entity_poly.type
_entity_poly.pdbx_seq_one_letter_code
_entity_poly.pdbx_strand_id
1 'polypeptide(L)'
;MGLPESSVTFQPTDVAELNRKLSTMRHNVNNQLALVIAALEVIRRKPEMAPRLLDSIGQQPDRILLEIRAFSEEFEKAFQISREQTFG
;
A
#
# COMPACT_ATOMS: atom_id res chain seq x y z
N MET A 1 10.93 16.06 7.36
CA MET A 1 9.96 16.05 6.23
C MET A 1 9.64 17.50 5.93
N GLY A 2 10.00 18.00 4.74
CA GLY A 2 9.65 19.36 4.32
C GLY A 2 8.26 19.38 3.70
N LEU A 3 7.39 20.22 4.25
CA LEU A 3 6.07 20.52 3.66
C LEU A 3 6.21 21.67 2.66
N PRO A 4 5.32 21.77 1.66
CA PRO A 4 5.34 22.89 0.73
C PRO A 4 5.12 24.23 1.46
N GLU A 5 5.99 25.21 1.19
CA GLU A 5 5.90 26.56 1.78
C GLU A 5 4.92 27.48 1.03
N SER A 6 4.41 27.03 -0.11
CA SER A 6 3.47 27.76 -0.96
C SER A 6 2.33 26.88 -1.44
N SER A 7 1.25 27.50 -1.92
CA SER A 7 0.12 26.76 -2.49
C SER A 7 0.55 25.85 -3.65
N VAL A 8 0.17 24.58 -3.57
CA VAL A 8 0.34 23.61 -4.66
C VAL A 8 -0.92 23.65 -5.52
N THR A 9 -0.77 24.01 -6.80
CA THR A 9 -1.90 24.08 -7.74
C THR A 9 -1.99 22.79 -8.55
N PHE A 10 -3.18 22.21 -8.60
CA PHE A 10 -3.47 20.99 -9.38
C PHE A 10 -4.48 21.29 -10.48
N GLN A 11 -4.27 20.68 -11.65
CA GLN A 11 -5.33 20.57 -12.64
C GLN A 11 -6.33 19.48 -12.22
N PRO A 12 -7.61 19.58 -12.63
CA PRO A 12 -8.59 18.52 -12.37
C PRO A 12 -8.12 17.13 -12.83
N THR A 13 -7.32 17.06 -13.90
CA THR A 13 -6.70 15.82 -14.40
C THR A 13 -5.71 15.21 -13.41
N ASP A 14 -4.94 16.03 -12.71
CA ASP A 14 -3.94 15.58 -11.73
C ASP A 14 -4.65 14.96 -10.51
N VAL A 15 -5.74 15.59 -10.08
CA VAL A 15 -6.60 15.07 -8.98
C VAL A 15 -7.24 13.75 -9.37
N ALA A 16 -7.74 13.65 -10.61
CA ALA A 16 -8.34 12.42 -11.12
C ALA A 16 -7.33 11.27 -11.18
N GLU A 17 -6.10 11.55 -11.64
CA GLU A 17 -5.03 10.55 -11.67
C GLU A 17 -4.65 10.08 -10.26
N LEU A 18 -4.48 11.01 -9.32
CA LEU A 18 -4.13 10.67 -7.94
C LEU A 18 -5.22 9.84 -7.26
N ASN A 19 -6.50 10.16 -7.49
CA ASN A 19 -7.63 9.37 -6.98
C ASN A 19 -7.65 7.96 -7.60
N ARG A 20 -7.34 7.83 -8.90
CA ARG A 20 -7.20 6.52 -9.54
C ARG A 20 -6.10 5.69 -8.88
N LYS A 21 -4.93 6.28 -8.64
CA LYS A 21 -3.81 5.62 -7.93
C LYS A 21 -4.22 5.17 -6.53
N LEU A 22 -4.91 6.03 -5.77
CA LEU A 22 -5.45 5.70 -4.44
C LEU A 22 -6.42 4.51 -4.49
N SER A 23 -7.33 4.51 -5.48
CA SER A 23 -8.31 3.44 -5.64
C SER A 23 -7.65 2.12 -6.03
N THR A 24 -6.62 2.14 -6.89
CA THR A 24 -5.80 0.96 -7.21
C THR A 24 -5.07 0.42 -5.98
N MET A 25 -4.39 1.26 -5.20
CA MET A 25 -3.72 0.84 -3.97
C MET A 25 -4.70 0.18 -3.00
N ARG A 26 -5.86 0.82 -2.74
CA ARG A 26 -6.89 0.26 -1.84
C ARG A 26 -7.38 -1.11 -2.33
N HIS A 27 -7.61 -1.26 -3.63
CA HIS A 27 -8.00 -2.54 -4.21
C HIS A 27 -6.93 -3.61 -3.99
N ASN A 28 -5.67 -3.31 -4.26
CA ASN A 28 -4.56 -4.27 -4.12
C ASN A 28 -4.37 -4.69 -2.66
N VAL A 29 -4.37 -3.74 -1.73
CA VAL A 29 -4.27 -4.01 -0.28
C VAL A 29 -5.45 -4.86 0.19
N ASN A 30 -6.68 -4.51 -0.20
CA ASN A 30 -7.86 -5.29 0.18
C ASN A 30 -7.80 -6.73 -0.35
N ASN A 31 -7.30 -6.92 -1.58
CA ASN A 31 -7.13 -8.25 -2.14
C ASN A 31 -6.09 -9.08 -1.37
N GLN A 32 -4.96 -8.47 -0.99
CA GLN A 32 -3.93 -9.14 -0.18
C GLN A 32 -4.47 -9.53 1.21
N LEU A 33 -5.25 -8.65 1.85
CA LEU A 33 -5.91 -8.95 3.12
C LEU A 33 -6.93 -10.09 2.99
N ALA A 34 -7.72 -10.11 1.91
CA ALA A 34 -8.66 -11.19 1.64
C ALA A 34 -7.96 -12.55 1.50
N LEU A 35 -6.78 -12.59 0.86
CA LEU A 35 -5.98 -13.82 0.77
C LEU A 35 -5.50 -14.31 2.14
N VAL A 36 -5.06 -13.40 3.02
CA VAL A 36 -4.66 -13.75 4.39
C VAL A 36 -5.85 -14.34 5.15
N ILE A 37 -7.01 -13.68 5.11
CA ILE A 37 -8.22 -14.15 5.80
C ILE A 37 -8.64 -15.53 5.28
N ALA A 38 -8.65 -15.73 3.96
CA ALA A 38 -9.00 -17.01 3.36
C ALA A 38 -8.04 -18.12 3.78
N ALA A 39 -6.72 -17.85 3.78
CA ALA A 39 -5.72 -18.83 4.19
C ALA A 39 -5.84 -19.19 5.68
N LEU A 40 -6.12 -18.21 6.55
CA LEU A 40 -6.38 -18.46 7.98
C LEU A 40 -7.63 -19.33 8.21
N GLU A 41 -8.69 -19.09 7.44
CA GLU A 41 -9.91 -19.91 7.51
C GLU A 41 -9.66 -21.34 7.03
N VAL A 42 -8.83 -21.53 6.00
CA VAL A 42 -8.40 -22.88 5.56
C VAL A 42 -7.61 -23.57 6.67
N ILE A 43 -6.63 -22.91 7.29
CA ILE A 43 -5.83 -23.47 8.38
C ILE A 43 -6.72 -23.86 9.56
N ARG A 44 -7.72 -23.05 9.90
CA ARG A 44 -8.67 -23.34 10.98
C ARG A 44 -9.46 -24.63 10.72
N ARG A 45 -9.82 -24.90 9.46
CA ARG A 45 -10.57 -26.11 9.06
C ARG A 45 -9.67 -27.32 8.80
N LYS A 46 -8.42 -27.07 8.37
CA LYS A 46 -7.44 -28.05 7.92
C LYS A 46 -6.04 -27.68 8.42
N PRO A 47 -5.73 -27.91 9.71
CA PRO A 47 -4.46 -27.48 10.31
C PRO A 47 -3.22 -28.05 9.61
N GLU A 48 -3.34 -29.22 8.97
CA GLU A 48 -2.29 -29.87 8.20
C GLU A 48 -1.82 -29.07 6.98
N MET A 49 -2.63 -28.11 6.52
CA MET A 49 -2.28 -27.20 5.42
C MET A 49 -1.43 -25.99 5.87
N ALA A 50 -1.26 -25.77 7.18
CA ALA A 50 -0.55 -24.61 7.71
C ALA A 50 0.87 -24.44 7.14
N PRO A 51 1.75 -25.48 7.10
CA PRO A 51 3.10 -25.32 6.57
C PRO A 51 3.13 -24.84 5.12
N ARG A 52 2.12 -25.21 4.31
CA ARG A 52 2.03 -24.81 2.90
C ARG A 52 1.53 -23.38 2.72
N LEU A 53 0.67 -22.90 3.62
CA LEU A 53 0.02 -21.59 3.50
C LEU A 53 0.76 -20.48 4.23
N LEU A 54 1.52 -20.81 5.27
CA LEU A 54 2.28 -19.83 6.06
C LEU A 54 3.27 -19.04 5.21
N ASP A 55 3.96 -19.67 4.24
CA ASP A 55 4.86 -18.96 3.32
C ASP A 55 4.12 -17.91 2.48
N SER A 56 2.93 -18.26 1.97
CA SER A 56 2.12 -17.34 1.17
C SER A 56 1.51 -16.21 2.01
N ILE A 57 1.19 -16.47 3.29
CA ILE A 57 0.69 -15.45 4.23
C ILE A 57 1.84 -14.51 4.62
N GLY A 58 3.02 -15.05 4.92
CA GLY A 58 4.18 -14.30 5.36
C GLY A 58 4.67 -13.26 4.34
N GLN A 59 4.41 -13.48 3.05
CA GLN A 59 4.72 -12.52 1.99
C GLN A 59 3.71 -11.37 1.85
N GLN A 60 2.48 -11.50 2.36
CA GLN A 60 1.46 -10.46 2.16
C GLN A 60 1.79 -9.13 2.86
N PRO A 61 2.31 -9.10 4.11
CA PRO A 61 2.71 -7.85 4.76
C PRO A 61 3.68 -7.01 3.94
N ASP A 62 4.70 -7.63 3.35
CA ASP A 62 5.69 -6.92 2.51
C ASP A 62 5.04 -6.36 1.25
N ARG A 63 4.13 -7.12 0.62
CA ARG A 63 3.39 -6.64 -0.56
C ARG A 63 2.45 -5.49 -0.22
N ILE A 64 1.78 -5.51 0.93
CA ILE A 64 0.95 -4.40 1.43
C ILE A 64 1.81 -3.15 1.63
N LEU A 65 2.98 -3.31 2.27
CA LEU A 65 3.90 -2.20 2.49
C LEU A 65 4.42 -1.61 1.18
N LEU A 66 4.68 -2.43 0.17
CA LEU A 66 5.10 -1.96 -1.15
C LEU A 66 4.01 -1.13 -1.84
N GLU A 67 2.76 -1.59 -1.83
CA GLU A 67 1.62 -0.85 -2.40
C GLU A 67 1.42 0.51 -1.71
N ILE A 68 1.51 0.53 -0.38
CA ILE A 68 1.40 1.76 0.41
C ILE A 68 2.55 2.72 0.09
N ARG A 69 3.80 2.23 0.08
CA ARG A 69 4.98 3.06 -0.23
C ARG A 69 4.89 3.65 -1.63
N ALA A 70 4.51 2.86 -2.63
CA ALA A 70 4.40 3.32 -4.01
C ALA A 70 3.36 4.45 -4.14
N PHE A 71 2.19 4.31 -3.50
CA PHE A 71 1.20 5.40 -3.49
C PHE A 71 1.69 6.61 -2.69
N SER A 72 2.30 6.41 -1.53
CA SER A 72 2.84 7.49 -0.70
C SER A 72 3.89 8.31 -1.46
N GLU A 73 4.74 7.69 -2.27
CA GLU A 73 5.73 8.40 -3.10
C GLU A 73 5.06 9.26 -4.17
N GLU A 74 4.05 8.72 -4.87
CA GLU A 74 3.27 9.48 -5.85
C GLU A 74 2.49 10.63 -5.20
N PHE A 75 1.95 10.40 -4.01
CA PHE A 75 1.28 11.43 -3.21
C PHE A 75 2.25 12.53 -2.77
N GLU A 76 3.37 12.17 -2.15
CA GLU A 76 4.39 13.12 -1.70
C GLU A 76 4.89 13.97 -2.87
N LYS A 77 5.17 13.33 -4.02
CA LYS A 77 5.57 14.01 -5.25
C LYS A 77 4.50 14.97 -5.76
N ALA A 78 3.24 14.54 -5.81
CA ALA A 78 2.13 15.38 -6.23
C ALA A 78 2.03 16.64 -5.36
N PHE A 79 2.17 16.49 -4.04
CA PHE A 79 2.09 17.57 -3.07
C PHE A 79 3.41 18.32 -2.82
N GLN A 80 4.47 18.02 -3.58
CA GLN A 80 5.81 18.62 -3.41
C GLN A 80 6.36 18.47 -1.98
N ILE A 81 5.98 17.39 -1.29
CA ILE A 81 6.48 17.05 0.03
C ILE A 81 7.85 16.40 -0.14
N SER A 82 8.85 16.91 0.57
CA SER A 82 10.21 16.37 0.54
C SER A 82 10.47 15.49 1.77
N ARG A 83 10.99 14.27 1.53
CA ARG A 83 11.61 13.48 2.59
C ARG A 83 13.00 14.05 2.84
N GLU A 84 13.18 14.80 3.92
CA GLU A 84 14.52 14.99 4.48
C GLU A 84 15.09 13.61 4.79
N GLN A 85 16.24 13.29 4.20
CA GLN A 85 17.01 12.13 4.60
C GLN A 85 17.54 12.40 6.01
N THR A 86 16.82 11.97 7.03
CA THR A 86 17.39 11.86 8.37
C THR A 86 18.40 10.73 8.32
N PHE A 87 19.67 11.07 8.08
CA PHE A 87 20.79 10.22 8.45
C PHE A 87 20.76 10.03 9.97
N GLY A 88 20.69 8.77 10.41
CA GLY A 88 20.75 8.37 11.81
C GLY A 88 20.79 6.85 11.92
#